data_AF-A0A1T4ZMW7-F1
#
_entry.id   AF-A0A1T4ZMW7-F1
#
_cell.length_a   1.000
_cell.length_b   1.000
_cell.length_c   1.000
_cell.angle_alpha   90.00
_cell.angle_beta   90.00
_cell.angle_gamma   90.00
#
_symmetry.space_group_name_H-M   'P 1'
#
loop_
_entity.id
_entity.type
_entity.pdbx_description
1 polymer ?
#
loop_
_entity_poly.entity_id
_entity_poly.type
_entity_poly.pdbx_seq_one_letter_code
_entity_poly.pdbx_strand_id
1 'polypeptide(L)'
;MTESFIKLEQDNDIVMLGKDTFTVSRLKELMTENMKTKLFQHNQDYKVFLADVLCRPKLKITDKSIELNFQQTRLVFPFQGMDCQLLQLNSGQWISGKIRFITDTYYEQKTVNTELEFAPDEIISNEEEQNNINYDNSLDKIRAELNEMKAI
;
A
#
# COMPACT_ATOMS: atom_id res chain seq x y z
N MET A 1 6.16 5.55 19.76
CA MET A 1 5.46 6.30 18.71
C MET A 1 4.77 5.26 17.84
N THR A 2 3.45 5.27 17.72
CA THR A 2 2.75 4.38 16.78
C THR A 2 3.00 4.91 15.38
N GLU A 3 3.66 4.13 14.54
CA GLU A 3 3.84 4.45 13.12
C GLU A 3 2.45 4.65 12.48
N SER A 4 2.27 5.79 11.80
CA SER A 4 1.02 6.10 11.12
C SER A 4 1.11 5.59 9.69
N PHE A 5 0.59 4.38 9.47
CA PHE A 5 0.46 3.81 8.13
C PHE A 5 -0.63 4.52 7.34
N ILE A 6 -0.29 4.96 6.13
CA ILE A 6 -1.16 5.69 5.20
C ILE A 6 -1.34 4.84 3.94
N LYS A 7 -2.57 4.77 3.43
CA LYS A 7 -2.87 4.01 2.21
C LYS A 7 -2.20 4.62 0.98
N LEU A 8 -1.57 3.76 0.17
CA LEU A 8 -0.97 4.13 -1.10
C LEU A 8 -2.06 4.13 -2.20
N GLU A 9 -2.62 5.31 -2.46
CA GLU A 9 -3.62 5.52 -3.52
C GLU A 9 -2.99 5.75 -4.91
N GLN A 10 -1.72 6.18 -4.97
CA GLN A 10 -1.03 6.45 -6.24
C GLN A 10 -0.42 5.18 -6.82
N ASP A 11 -1.14 4.56 -7.75
CA ASP A 11 -0.78 3.26 -8.34
C ASP A 11 0.47 3.27 -9.24
N ASN A 12 0.93 4.46 -9.65
CA ASN A 12 2.10 4.64 -10.50
C ASN A 12 3.40 4.85 -9.71
N ASP A 13 3.30 5.19 -8.42
CA ASP A 13 4.49 5.33 -7.57
C ASP A 13 5.29 4.03 -7.51
N ILE A 14 6.59 4.13 -7.26
CA ILE A 14 7.49 2.97 -7.29
C ILE A 14 7.87 2.59 -5.86
N VAL A 15 7.62 1.35 -5.48
CA VAL A 15 8.08 0.77 -4.22
C VAL A 15 9.32 -0.06 -4.48
N MET A 16 10.36 0.14 -3.68
CA MET A 16 11.54 -0.71 -3.65
C MET A 16 11.53 -1.60 -2.40
N LEU A 17 11.56 -2.91 -2.63
CA LEU A 17 11.66 -3.95 -1.61
C LEU A 17 12.98 -4.67 -1.76
N GLY A 18 13.93 -4.42 -0.86
CA GLY A 18 15.29 -4.94 -0.99
C GLY A 18 15.99 -4.37 -2.23
N LYS A 19 16.14 -5.18 -3.28
CA LYS A 19 16.76 -4.77 -4.57
C LYS A 19 15.77 -4.65 -5.72
N ASP A 20 14.52 -5.06 -5.49
CA ASP A 20 13.50 -5.13 -6.52
C ASP A 20 12.58 -3.92 -6.46
N THR A 21 12.20 -3.39 -7.61
CA THR A 21 11.32 -2.23 -7.74
C THR A 21 10.03 -2.62 -8.46
N PHE A 22 8.90 -2.12 -7.95
CA PHE A 22 7.57 -2.37 -8.52
C PHE A 22 6.78 -1.08 -8.54
N THR A 23 5.91 -0.88 -9.54
CA THR A 23 4.83 0.08 -9.35
C THR A 23 3.89 -0.41 -8.24
N VAL A 24 3.26 0.50 -7.52
CA VAL A 24 2.25 0.18 -6.49
C VAL A 24 1.17 -0.74 -7.06
N SER A 25 0.65 -0.43 -8.26
CA SER A 25 -0.30 -1.27 -9.00
C SER A 25 0.22 -2.69 -9.23
N ARG A 26 1.45 -2.84 -9.74
CA ARG A 26 2.03 -4.16 -10.03
C ARG A 26 2.25 -4.97 -8.76
N LEU A 27 2.66 -4.31 -7.68
CA LEU A 27 2.83 -4.96 -6.38
C LEU A 27 1.49 -5.44 -5.80
N LYS A 28 0.43 -4.62 -5.87
CA LYS A 28 -0.95 -5.01 -5.49
C LYS A 28 -1.45 -6.22 -6.28
N GLU A 29 -1.23 -6.22 -7.60
CA GLU A 29 -1.61 -7.32 -8.49
C GLU A 29 -0.88 -8.62 -8.12
N LEU A 30 0.45 -8.60 -8.04
CA LEU A 30 1.27 -9.76 -7.69
C LEU A 30 0.88 -10.34 -6.33
N MET A 31 0.65 -9.48 -5.33
CA MET A 31 0.24 -9.91 -4.01
C MET A 31 -1.16 -10.51 -4.00
N THR A 32 -2.10 -9.92 -4.75
CA THR A 32 -3.46 -10.44 -4.87
C THR A 32 -3.48 -11.84 -5.47
N GLU A 33 -2.77 -12.06 -6.59
CA GLU A 33 -2.71 -13.36 -7.25
C GLU A 33 -1.99 -14.42 -6.40
N ASN A 34 -0.88 -14.04 -5.77
CA ASN A 34 -0.15 -14.94 -4.88
C ASN A 34 -0.96 -15.31 -3.63
N MET A 35 -1.67 -14.35 -3.03
CA MET A 35 -2.52 -14.60 -1.86
C MET A 35 -3.74 -15.44 -2.23
N LYS A 36 -4.38 -15.18 -3.36
CA LYS A 36 -5.48 -15.99 -3.86
C LYS A 36 -5.05 -17.44 -4.09
N THR A 37 -3.87 -17.63 -4.68
CA THR A 37 -3.26 -18.95 -4.86
C THR A 37 -3.01 -19.63 -3.52
N LYS A 38 -2.37 -18.94 -2.57
CA LYS A 38 -2.03 -19.47 -1.25
C LYS A 38 -3.26 -19.82 -0.40
N LEU A 39 -4.35 -19.06 -0.53
CA LEU A 39 -5.57 -19.24 0.26
C LEU A 39 -6.53 -20.28 -0.34
N PHE A 40 -6.63 -20.34 -1.67
CA PHE A 40 -7.73 -21.06 -2.34
C PHE A 40 -7.29 -22.12 -3.36
N GLN A 41 -6.04 -22.14 -3.82
CA GLN A 41 -5.58 -23.16 -4.76
C GLN A 41 -5.02 -24.39 -4.05
N HIS A 42 -5.34 -25.56 -4.59
CA HIS A 42 -5.00 -26.87 -4.04
C HIS A 42 -3.54 -27.20 -4.33
N ASN A 43 -2.66 -27.04 -3.35
CA ASN A 43 -1.34 -27.68 -3.38
C ASN A 43 -1.48 -29.08 -2.77
N GLN A 44 -1.09 -30.12 -3.53
CA GLN A 44 -1.19 -31.52 -3.09
C GLN A 44 -0.44 -31.81 -1.78
N ASP A 45 0.47 -30.92 -1.38
CA ASP A 45 1.28 -31.04 -0.16
C ASP A 45 0.57 -30.56 1.12
N TYR A 46 -0.50 -29.76 1.02
CA TYR A 46 -1.21 -29.22 2.19
C TYR A 46 -2.63 -29.77 2.24
N LYS A 47 -2.88 -30.72 3.16
CA LYS A 47 -4.20 -31.35 3.36
C LYS A 47 -5.27 -30.39 3.91
N VAL A 48 -4.91 -29.18 4.32
CA VAL A 48 -5.79 -28.23 4.98
C VAL A 48 -5.52 -26.83 4.45
N PHE A 49 -6.56 -26.14 3.97
CA PHE A 49 -6.47 -24.77 3.47
C PHE A 49 -6.48 -23.79 4.65
N LEU A 50 -5.61 -22.77 4.64
CA LEU A 50 -5.66 -21.71 5.65
C LEU A 50 -7.04 -21.03 5.68
N ALA A 51 -7.63 -20.83 4.50
CA ALA A 51 -8.99 -20.32 4.37
C ALA A 51 -10.03 -21.28 4.98
N ASP A 52 -9.83 -22.60 4.91
CA ASP A 52 -10.73 -23.54 5.56
C ASP A 52 -10.64 -23.48 7.08
N VAL A 53 -9.42 -23.37 7.63
CA VAL A 53 -9.18 -23.29 9.07
C VAL A 53 -9.72 -21.99 9.65
N LEU A 54 -9.53 -20.88 8.94
CA LEU A 54 -9.94 -19.56 9.39
C LEU A 54 -11.43 -19.31 9.12
N CYS A 55 -11.96 -19.73 7.97
CA CYS A 55 -13.28 -19.29 7.48
C CYS A 55 -14.40 -20.32 7.64
N ARG A 56 -14.12 -21.64 7.73
CA ARG A 56 -15.19 -22.65 7.92
C ARG A 56 -15.73 -22.76 9.36
N PRO A 57 -14.91 -22.75 10.42
CA PRO A 57 -15.46 -22.85 11.76
C PRO A 57 -16.12 -21.52 12.15
N LYS A 58 -17.40 -21.57 12.53
CA LYS A 58 -18.03 -20.44 13.22
C LYS A 58 -17.44 -20.33 14.62
N LEU A 59 -16.91 -19.17 14.98
CA LEU A 59 -16.45 -18.95 16.36
C LEU A 59 -17.67 -18.68 17.24
N LYS A 60 -17.81 -19.46 18.32
CA LYS A 60 -18.84 -19.25 19.33
C LYS A 60 -18.22 -18.49 20.49
N ILE A 61 -18.71 -17.27 20.75
CA ILE A 61 -18.19 -16.43 21.84
C ILE A 61 -18.71 -16.90 23.20
N THR A 62 -19.94 -17.41 23.21
CA THR A 62 -20.63 -17.93 24.40
C THR A 62 -21.07 -19.37 24.17
N ASP A 63 -21.65 -19.97 25.20
CA ASP A 63 -22.23 -21.30 25.32
C ASP A 63 -23.38 -21.64 24.35
N LYS A 64 -23.56 -20.84 23.28
CA LYS A 64 -24.05 -21.16 21.91
C LYS A 64 -24.83 -20.00 21.25
N SER A 65 -24.96 -18.83 21.89
CA SER A 65 -25.87 -17.79 21.40
C SER A 65 -25.27 -16.82 20.37
N ILE A 66 -23.95 -16.60 20.37
CA ILE A 66 -23.29 -15.67 19.44
C ILE A 66 -22.29 -16.43 18.56
N GLU A 67 -22.63 -16.56 17.28
CA GLU A 67 -21.77 -17.15 16.25
C GLU A 67 -21.17 -16.04 15.37
N LEU A 68 -19.85 -15.97 15.29
CA LEU A 68 -19.14 -15.13 14.34
C LEU A 68 -18.80 -15.91 13.07
N ASN A 69 -19.13 -15.31 11.93
CA ASN A 69 -18.83 -15.86 10.62
C ASN A 69 -17.57 -15.21 10.05
N PHE A 70 -16.63 -16.02 9.58
CA PHE A 70 -15.34 -15.60 9.02
C PHE A 70 -15.33 -15.66 7.49
N GLN A 71 -16.49 -15.57 6.84
CA GLN A 71 -16.61 -15.49 5.39
C GLN A 71 -15.88 -14.29 4.78
N GLN A 72 -15.71 -13.22 5.55
CA GLN A 72 -14.98 -12.02 5.17
C GLN A 72 -13.93 -11.75 6.23
N THR A 73 -12.67 -11.74 5.82
CA THR A 73 -11.55 -11.47 6.73
C THR A 73 -10.58 -10.49 6.12
N ARG A 74 -10.05 -9.60 6.96
CA ARG A 74 -8.97 -8.67 6.60
C ARG A 74 -7.69 -9.16 7.25
N LEU A 75 -6.67 -9.42 6.44
CA LEU A 75 -5.34 -9.79 6.88
C LEU A 75 -4.43 -8.58 6.76
N VAL A 76 -3.69 -8.26 7.82
CA VAL A 76 -2.70 -7.18 7.82
C VAL A 76 -1.34 -7.78 8.11
N PHE A 77 -0.40 -7.67 7.17
CA PHE A 77 0.92 -8.27 7.31
C PHE A 77 1.98 -7.54 6.48
N PRO A 78 3.25 -7.57 6.90
CA PRO A 78 3.65 -7.73 8.30
C PRO A 78 3.02 -6.63 9.16
N PHE A 79 2.55 -6.96 10.37
CA PHE A 79 1.76 -6.04 11.20
C PHE A 79 2.52 -4.75 11.56
N GLN A 80 3.83 -4.86 11.78
CA GLN A 80 4.74 -3.74 12.06
C GLN A 80 5.33 -3.11 10.79
N GLY A 81 4.87 -3.52 9.60
CA GLY A 81 5.51 -3.18 8.34
C GLY A 81 6.87 -3.87 8.14
N MET A 82 7.39 -3.74 6.94
CA MET A 82 8.76 -4.12 6.58
C MET A 82 9.43 -2.96 5.87
N ASP A 83 10.74 -2.85 6.04
CA ASP A 83 11.53 -1.75 5.49
C ASP A 83 11.44 -1.73 3.95
N CYS A 84 11.21 -0.54 3.39
CA CYS A 84 11.14 -0.29 1.97
C CYS A 84 11.51 1.16 1.65
N GLN A 85 11.59 1.48 0.36
CA GLN A 85 11.61 2.87 -0.10
C GLN A 85 10.48 3.13 -1.08
N LEU A 86 9.86 4.30 -1.02
CA LEU A 86 8.82 4.75 -1.93
C LEU A 86 9.34 5.92 -2.75
N LEU A 87 9.32 5.80 -4.07
CA LEU A 87 9.52 6.90 -5.00
C LEU A 87 8.14 7.45 -5.38
N GLN A 88 7.83 8.63 -4.85
CA GLN A 88 6.69 9.40 -5.31
C GLN A 88 7.03 10.03 -6.65
N LEU A 89 6.35 9.65 -7.73
CA LEU A 89 6.73 10.14 -9.07
C LEU A 89 6.53 11.65 -9.23
N ASN A 90 5.56 12.23 -8.51
CA ASN A 90 5.26 13.65 -8.55
C ASN A 90 6.39 14.50 -7.94
N SER A 91 7.04 14.01 -6.87
CA SER A 91 8.16 14.69 -6.23
C SER A 91 9.52 14.26 -6.79
N GLY A 92 9.60 13.06 -7.38
CA GLY A 92 10.85 12.44 -7.83
C GLY A 92 11.78 12.04 -6.68
N GLN A 93 11.28 12.02 -5.44
CA GLN A 93 12.07 11.76 -4.24
C GLN A 93 11.83 10.35 -3.69
N TRP A 94 12.91 9.71 -3.26
CA TRP A 94 12.86 8.45 -2.53
C TRP A 94 12.66 8.71 -1.04
N ILE A 95 11.65 8.07 -0.47
CA ILE A 95 11.28 8.17 0.94
C ILE A 95 11.51 6.80 1.57
N SER A 96 12.37 6.74 2.59
CA SER A 96 12.54 5.53 3.39
C SER A 96 11.40 5.39 4.39
N GLY A 97 10.97 4.15 4.62
CA GLY A 97 9.88 3.87 5.52
C GLY A 97 9.55 2.40 5.58
N LYS A 98 8.35 2.10 6.08
CA LYS A 98 7.83 0.75 6.18
C LYS A 98 6.55 0.58 5.40
N ILE A 99 6.41 -0.56 4.76
CA ILE A 99 5.20 -0.94 4.04
C ILE A 99 4.53 -2.15 4.70
N ARG A 100 3.20 -2.17 4.67
CA ARG A 100 2.41 -3.35 5.00
C ARG A 100 1.31 -3.57 3.97
N PHE A 101 0.86 -4.80 3.90
CA PHE A 101 -0.17 -5.28 3.00
C PHE A 101 -1.47 -5.44 3.79
N ILE A 102 -2.56 -4.97 3.20
CA ILE A 102 -3.91 -5.22 3.68
C ILE A 102 -4.60 -6.08 2.64
N THR A 103 -4.94 -7.30 3.01
CA THR A 103 -5.59 -8.23 2.12
C THR A 103 -6.99 -8.55 2.63
N ASP A 104 -8.00 -8.13 1.88
CA ASP A 104 -9.39 -8.48 2.10
C ASP A 104 -9.72 -9.77 1.36
N THR A 105 -10.21 -10.77 2.07
CA THR A 105 -10.49 -12.10 1.55
C THR A 105 -11.96 -12.42 1.71
N TYR A 106 -12.60 -12.88 0.63
CA TYR A 106 -13.99 -13.28 0.62
C TYR A 106 -14.08 -14.77 0.27
N TYR A 107 -14.39 -15.59 1.26
CA TYR A 107 -14.26 -17.04 1.18
C TYR A 107 -15.22 -17.66 0.15
N GLU A 108 -16.49 -17.25 0.13
CA GLU A 108 -17.49 -17.82 -0.78
C GLU A 108 -17.20 -17.49 -2.24
N GLN A 109 -16.73 -16.28 -2.50
CA GLN A 109 -16.38 -15.79 -3.83
C GLN A 109 -14.97 -16.25 -4.26
N LYS A 110 -14.16 -16.76 -3.32
CA LYS A 110 -12.73 -17.06 -3.51
C LYS A 110 -11.96 -15.87 -4.11
N THR A 111 -12.32 -14.67 -3.66
CA THR A 111 -11.69 -13.43 -4.11
C THR A 111 -10.79 -12.88 -3.03
N VAL A 112 -9.78 -12.16 -3.51
CA VAL A 112 -8.80 -11.45 -2.70
C VAL A 112 -8.65 -10.07 -3.30
N ASN A 113 -8.60 -9.04 -2.46
CA ASN A 113 -8.16 -7.71 -2.85
C ASN A 113 -7.00 -7.31 -1.95
N THR A 114 -5.95 -6.69 -2.52
CA THR A 114 -4.80 -6.24 -1.76
C THR A 114 -4.59 -4.75 -1.92
N GLU A 115 -4.50 -4.06 -0.79
CA GLU A 115 -4.08 -2.68 -0.66
C GLU A 115 -2.71 -2.62 0.03
N LEU A 116 -2.02 -1.49 -0.16
CA LEU A 116 -0.73 -1.21 0.45
C LEU A 116 -0.86 0.01 1.35
N GLU A 117 -0.21 -0.05 2.50
CA GLU A 117 -0.02 1.12 3.35
C GLU A 117 1.45 1.34 3.64
N PHE A 118 1.84 2.60 3.74
CA PHE A 118 3.20 3.04 3.94
C PHE A 118 3.28 3.99 5.14
N ALA A 119 4.32 3.85 5.95
CA ALA A 119 4.67 4.76 7.03
C ALA A 119 6.10 5.27 6.77
N PRO A 120 6.30 6.57 6.49
CA PRO A 120 7.64 7.12 6.30
C PRO A 120 8.43 7.10 7.62
N ASP A 121 9.75 6.88 7.55
CA ASP A 121 10.63 6.89 8.73
C ASP A 121 10.77 8.30 9.32
N GLU A 122 10.77 9.30 8.46
CA GLU A 122 10.79 10.72 8.82
C GLU A 122 9.44 11.35 8.49
N ILE A 123 8.93 12.20 9.38
CA ILE A 123 7.71 12.97 9.12
C ILE A 123 8.06 13.98 8.03
N ILE A 124 7.68 13.69 6.79
CA ILE A 124 7.68 14.70 5.74
C ILE A 124 6.59 15.69 6.13
N SER A 125 6.99 16.82 6.70
CA SER A 125 6.06 17.93 6.90
C SER A 125 5.58 18.36 5.53
N ASN A 126 4.27 18.25 5.27
CA ASN A 126 3.60 18.72 4.04
C ASN A 126 3.78 20.22 3.76
N GLU A 127 4.60 20.94 4.55
CA GLU A 127 5.02 22.31 4.28
C GLU A 127 5.91 22.42 3.03
N GLU A 128 6.56 21.34 2.58
CA GLU A 128 7.39 21.37 1.36
C GLU A 128 6.58 21.27 0.06
N GLU A 129 5.39 20.64 0.07
CA GLU A 129 4.51 20.60 -1.12
C GLU A 129 3.93 21.98 -1.47
N GLN A 130 3.73 22.86 -0.47
CA GLN A 130 3.27 24.23 -0.72
C GLN A 130 4.36 25.12 -1.35
N ASN A 131 5.64 24.77 -1.20
CA ASN A 131 6.74 25.51 -1.82
C ASN A 131 6.92 25.15 -3.31
N ASN A 132 6.51 23.96 -3.75
CA ASN A 132 6.58 23.58 -5.17
C ASN A 132 5.50 24.24 -6.05
N ILE A 133 4.39 24.70 -5.47
CA ILE A 133 3.41 25.54 -6.19
C ILE A 133 3.99 26.94 -6.48
N ASN A 134 4.96 27.40 -5.67
CA ASN A 134 5.59 28.70 -5.83
C ASN A 134 6.71 28.73 -6.91
N TYR A 135 7.17 27.55 -7.35
CA TYR A 135 8.18 27.46 -8.42
C TYR A 135 7.64 27.90 -9.78
N ASP A 136 6.36 27.66 -10.06
CA ASP A 136 5.73 28.04 -11.34
C ASP A 136 5.60 29.57 -11.46
N ASN A 137 5.23 30.25 -10.35
CA ASN A 137 5.23 31.71 -10.26
C ASN A 137 6.64 32.32 -10.42
N SER A 138 7.69 31.61 -9.99
CA SER A 138 9.08 32.07 -10.11
C SER A 138 9.58 32.01 -11.56
N LEU A 139 9.17 31.02 -12.34
CA LEU A 139 9.57 30.90 -13.76
C LEU A 139 8.94 31.98 -14.62
N ASP A 140 7.68 32.31 -14.38
CA ASP A 140 6.99 33.38 -15.11
C ASP A 140 7.55 34.76 -14.78
N LYS A 141 7.99 34.98 -13.53
CA LYS A 141 8.70 36.20 -13.13
C LYS A 141 10.06 36.32 -13.83
N ILE A 142 10.83 35.24 -13.91
CA ILE A 142 12.12 35.21 -14.62
C ILE A 142 11.92 35.45 -16.13
N ARG A 143 10.85 34.89 -16.72
CA ARG A 143 10.50 35.13 -18.13
C ARG A 143 10.13 36.59 -18.40
N ALA A 144 9.41 37.24 -17.47
CA ALA A 144 9.06 38.65 -17.58
C ALA A 144 10.30 39.56 -17.52
N GLU A 145 11.19 39.34 -16.53
CA GLU A 145 12.43 40.13 -16.38
C GLU A 145 13.37 39.97 -17.59
N LEU A 146 13.50 38.76 -18.15
CA LEU A 146 14.30 38.52 -19.36
C LEU A 146 13.74 39.22 -20.61
N ASN A 147 12.43 39.40 -20.70
CA ASN A 147 11.81 40.10 -21.83
C ASN A 147 11.99 41.62 -21.72
N GLU A 148 12.01 42.18 -20.52
CA GLU A 148 12.33 43.60 -20.31
C GLU A 148 13.79 43.93 -20.64
N MET A 149 14.73 43.01 -20.37
CA MET A 149 16.15 43.21 -20.72
C MET A 149 16.45 43.10 -22.22
N LYS A 150 15.60 42.44 -23.02
CA LYS A 150 15.77 42.32 -24.48
C LYS A 150 15.16 43.48 -25.28
N ALA A 151 14.49 44.41 -24.61
CA ALA A 151 13.80 45.55 -25.22
C ALA A 151 14.64 46.85 -25.23
N ILE A 152 15.92 46.79 -24.85
CA ILE A 152 16.90 47.90 -24.92
C ILE A 152 17.90 47.64 -26.04
#